data_AF-A0A968BYX8-F1
#
_entry.id   AF-A0A968BYX8-F1
#
_cell.length_a   1.000
_cell.length_b   1.000
_cell.length_c   1.000
_cell.angle_alpha   90.00
_cell.angle_beta   90.00
_cell.angle_gamma   90.00
#
_symmetry.space_group_name_H-M   'P 1'
#
loop_
_entity.id
_entity.type
_entity.pdbx_description
1 polymer ?
#
loop_
_entity_poly.entity_id
_entity_poly.type
_entity_poly.pdbx_seq_one_letter_code
_entity_poly.pdbx_strand_id
1 'polypeptide(L)'
;MTPQSNRPASPAERRLSAQRQFKRIVGTAAWEIVLFALGVAMVLPFVWMISTSLKPRSQVFLYPPQFIPRPVMWSNFVEVWTRDVPMVSAYFNSSKITSLVTIGTLISCSLAAYAFAKIRFPGSGFLFGTLLATMMIPGQVTRVPVYIL
;
A
#
# COMPACT_ATOMS: atom_id res chain seq x y z
N MET A 1 -17.97 -41.90 -39.18
CA MET A 1 -17.28 -40.75 -39.81
C MET A 1 -18.34 -39.86 -40.45
N THR A 2 -18.89 -38.91 -39.71
CA THR A 2 -19.80 -37.87 -40.26
C THR A 2 -18.96 -36.64 -40.63
N PRO A 3 -19.05 -36.13 -41.87
CA PRO A 3 -18.26 -34.99 -42.30
C PRO A 3 -18.72 -33.75 -41.52
N GLN A 4 -17.76 -33.10 -40.86
CA GLN A 4 -17.99 -31.80 -40.25
C GLN A 4 -18.39 -30.79 -41.34
N SER A 5 -19.59 -30.24 -41.17
CA SER A 5 -20.16 -29.16 -41.96
C SER A 5 -19.26 -27.91 -41.86
N ASN A 6 -18.32 -27.78 -42.79
CA ASN A 6 -17.56 -26.56 -43.03
C ASN A 6 -18.45 -25.53 -43.75
N ARG A 7 -19.44 -24.96 -43.04
CA ARG A 7 -20.27 -23.86 -43.54
C ARG A 7 -19.57 -22.53 -43.24
N PRO A 8 -19.29 -21.68 -44.25
CA PRO A 8 -18.76 -20.36 -43.99
C PRO A 8 -19.76 -19.57 -43.13
N ALA A 9 -19.29 -19.02 -42.01
CA ALA A 9 -20.11 -18.23 -41.08
C ALA A 9 -20.93 -17.17 -41.81
N SER A 10 -22.22 -17.06 -41.47
CA SER A 10 -23.17 -16.15 -42.10
C SER A 10 -22.69 -14.69 -41.97
N PRO A 11 -22.94 -13.80 -42.96
CA PRO A 11 -22.62 -12.38 -42.85
C PRO A 11 -23.16 -11.71 -41.57
N ALA A 12 -24.29 -12.20 -41.04
CA ALA A 12 -24.86 -11.73 -39.77
C ALA A 12 -24.03 -12.18 -38.55
N GLU A 13 -23.52 -13.40 -38.54
CA GLU A 13 -22.68 -13.94 -37.45
C GLU A 13 -21.33 -13.21 -37.39
N ARG A 14 -20.75 -12.87 -38.55
CA ARG A 14 -19.52 -12.06 -38.65
C ARG A 14 -19.71 -10.63 -38.13
N ARG A 15 -20.89 -10.03 -38.34
CA ARG A 15 -21.22 -8.68 -37.84
C ARG A 15 -21.42 -8.66 -36.33
N LEU A 16 -22.12 -9.65 -35.77
CA LEU A 16 -22.35 -9.77 -34.33
C LEU A 16 -21.05 -10.06 -33.55
N SER A 17 -20.15 -10.87 -34.11
CA SER A 17 -18.83 -11.13 -33.50
C SER A 17 -17.94 -9.88 -33.54
N ALA A 18 -17.89 -9.15 -34.67
CA ALA A 18 -17.15 -7.89 -34.78
C ALA A 18 -17.67 -6.81 -33.82
N GLN A 19 -18.98 -6.67 -33.66
CA GLN A 19 -19.56 -5.71 -32.69
C GLN A 19 -19.27 -6.09 -31.23
N ARG A 20 -19.36 -7.39 -30.88
CA ARG A 20 -18.99 -7.87 -29.54
C ARG A 20 -17.51 -7.67 -29.26
N GLN A 21 -16.66 -7.91 -30.26
CA GLN A 21 -15.21 -7.70 -30.15
C GLN A 21 -14.87 -6.21 -30.01
N PHE A 22 -15.52 -5.32 -30.77
CA PHE A 22 -15.33 -3.87 -30.64
C PHE A 22 -15.77 -3.34 -29.27
N LYS A 23 -16.97 -3.73 -28.79
CA LYS A 23 -17.43 -3.36 -27.44
C LYS A 23 -16.48 -3.83 -26.34
N ARG A 24 -15.91 -5.03 -26.50
CA ARG A 24 -14.92 -5.56 -25.56
C ARG A 24 -13.60 -4.79 -25.61
N ILE A 25 -13.08 -4.45 -26.79
CA ILE A 25 -11.85 -3.66 -26.94
C ILE A 25 -12.01 -2.26 -26.36
N VAL A 26 -13.13 -1.58 -26.65
CA VAL A 26 -13.41 -0.25 -26.10
C VAL A 26 -13.58 -0.31 -24.58
N GLY A 27 -14.29 -1.33 -24.07
CA GLY A 27 -14.44 -1.55 -22.63
C GLY A 27 -13.10 -1.81 -21.93
N THR A 28 -12.23 -2.64 -22.52
CA THR A 28 -10.88 -2.89 -22.01
C THR A 28 -10.03 -1.62 -22.07
N ALA A 29 -10.00 -0.91 -23.19
CA ALA A 29 -9.22 0.32 -23.34
C ALA A 29 -9.67 1.41 -22.35
N ALA A 30 -10.97 1.56 -22.10
CA ALA A 30 -11.48 2.47 -21.09
C ALA A 30 -11.00 2.09 -19.68
N TRP A 31 -11.00 0.79 -19.35
CA TRP A 31 -10.50 0.30 -18.07
C TRP A 31 -8.99 0.53 -17.91
N GLU A 32 -8.20 0.27 -18.94
CA GLU A 32 -6.76 0.54 -18.95
C GLU A 32 -6.45 2.03 -18.71
N ILE A 33 -7.20 2.94 -19.36
CA ILE A 33 -7.04 4.38 -19.16
C ILE A 33 -7.38 4.78 -17.72
N VAL A 34 -8.45 4.23 -17.14
CA VAL A 34 -8.85 4.50 -15.75
C VAL A 34 -7.80 3.99 -14.77
N LEU A 35 -7.31 2.76 -14.95
CA LEU A 35 -6.24 2.21 -14.12
C LEU A 35 -4.94 3.01 -14.24
N PHE A 36 -4.60 3.44 -15.45
CA PHE A 36 -3.43 4.28 -15.68
C PHE A 36 -3.56 5.64 -14.99
N ALA A 37 -4.70 6.31 -15.13
CA ALA A 37 -4.96 7.59 -14.47
C ALA A 37 -4.90 7.46 -12.94
N LEU A 38 -5.49 6.40 -12.38
CA LEU A 38 -5.42 6.12 -10.95
C LEU A 38 -3.98 5.83 -10.49
N GLY A 39 -3.23 5.07 -11.29
CA GLY A 39 -1.80 4.81 -11.04
C GLY A 39 -0.98 6.09 -11.01
N VAL A 40 -1.17 6.99 -11.98
CA VAL A 40 -0.51 8.30 -12.00
C VAL A 40 -0.89 9.11 -10.77
N ALA A 41 -2.19 9.16 -10.42
CA ALA A 41 -2.65 9.88 -9.23
C ALA A 41 -2.02 9.37 -7.92
N MET A 42 -1.82 8.05 -7.80
CA MET A 42 -1.13 7.43 -6.65
C MET A 42 0.38 7.74 -6.60
N VAL A 43 1.02 7.96 -7.76
CA VAL A 43 2.46 8.26 -7.85
C VAL A 43 2.76 9.74 -7.57
N LEU A 44 1.82 10.64 -7.84
CA LEU A 44 1.97 12.09 -7.60
C LEU A 44 2.54 12.46 -6.20
N PRO A 45 2.04 11.94 -5.06
CA PRO A 45 2.59 12.27 -3.76
C PRO A 45 4.06 11.86 -3.60
N PHE A 46 4.51 10.78 -4.25
CA PHE A 46 5.91 10.35 -4.23
C PHE A 46 6.79 11.28 -5.06
N VAL A 47 6.31 11.71 -6.23
CA VAL A 47 7.01 12.70 -7.06
C VAL A 47 7.15 14.02 -6.29
N TRP A 48 6.09 14.44 -5.59
CA TRP A 48 6.11 15.61 -4.72
C TRP A 48 7.11 15.47 -3.57
N MET A 49 7.20 14.28 -2.97
CA MET A 49 8.15 13.96 -1.90
C MET A 49 9.59 14.09 -2.37
N ILE A 50 9.93 13.54 -3.55
CA ILE A 50 11.27 13.64 -4.15
C ILE A 50 11.60 15.09 -4.51
N SER A 51 10.65 15.82 -5.09
CA SER A 51 10.83 17.25 -5.37
C SER A 51 11.13 18.03 -4.08
N THR A 52 10.40 17.74 -3.00
CA THR A 52 10.52 18.46 -1.73
C THR A 52 11.79 18.11 -0.97
N SER A 53 12.29 16.87 -1.06
CA SER A 53 13.58 16.51 -0.45
C SER A 53 14.77 17.24 -1.06
N LEU A 54 14.63 17.72 -2.31
CA LEU A 54 15.63 18.51 -3.04
C LEU A 54 15.46 20.03 -2.86
N LYS A 55 14.42 20.50 -2.14
CA LYS A 55 14.16 21.93 -1.93
C LYS A 55 14.96 22.50 -0.74
N PRO A 56 15.26 23.81 -0.75
CA PRO A 56 15.61 24.55 0.45
C PRO A 56 14.46 24.62 1.44
N ARG A 57 14.78 24.69 2.74
CA ARG A 57 13.78 24.85 3.82
C ARG A 57 12.86 26.06 3.58
N SER A 58 13.39 27.13 3.00
CA SER A 58 12.62 28.33 2.63
C SER A 58 11.59 28.10 1.52
N GLN A 59 11.76 27.07 0.67
CA GLN A 59 10.87 26.77 -0.45
C GLN A 59 9.83 25.70 -0.14
N VAL A 60 9.99 24.96 0.96
CA VAL A 60 9.03 23.92 1.37
C VAL A 60 7.66 24.52 1.72
N PHE A 61 7.64 25.73 2.28
CA PHE A 61 6.42 26.41 2.75
C PHE A 61 5.96 27.58 1.85
N LEU A 62 6.50 27.70 0.64
CA LEU A 62 6.08 28.75 -0.30
C LEU A 62 4.70 28.46 -0.92
N TYR A 63 3.92 29.52 -1.07
CA TYR A 63 2.69 29.54 -1.86
C TYR A 63 2.88 30.49 -3.07
N PRO A 64 2.66 30.04 -4.32
CA PRO A 64 2.23 28.70 -4.73
C PRO A 64 3.33 27.62 -4.55
N PRO A 65 2.96 26.36 -4.26
CA PRO A 65 3.92 25.26 -4.09
C PRO A 65 4.71 25.01 -5.39
N GLN A 66 6.04 25.09 -5.34
CA GLN A 66 6.87 24.85 -6.52
C GLN A 66 7.08 23.35 -6.75
N PHE A 67 6.63 22.82 -7.88
CA PHE A 67 6.84 21.40 -8.23
C PHE A 67 8.28 21.08 -8.61
N ILE A 68 9.03 22.05 -9.13
CA ILE A 68 10.44 21.88 -9.52
C ILE A 68 11.29 22.74 -8.58
N PRO A 69 12.21 22.14 -7.79
CA PRO A 69 13.09 22.88 -6.90
C PRO A 69 14.01 23.82 -7.68
N ARG A 70 14.20 25.05 -7.19
CA ARG A 70 15.07 26.06 -7.81
C ARG A 70 15.80 26.87 -6.73
N PRO A 71 17.03 26.54 -6.30
CA PRO A 71 17.94 25.55 -6.87
C PRO A 71 17.67 24.12 -6.38
N VAL A 72 18.19 23.14 -7.12
CA VAL A 72 18.20 21.72 -6.71
C VAL A 72 19.30 21.52 -5.66
N MET A 73 18.95 21.16 -4.43
CA MET A 73 19.92 20.95 -3.34
C MET A 73 20.16 19.46 -3.05
N TRP A 74 21.10 18.89 -3.80
CA TRP A 74 21.62 17.54 -3.54
C TRP A 74 22.36 17.43 -2.20
N SER A 75 22.87 18.54 -1.69
CA SER A 75 23.52 18.63 -0.37
C SER A 75 22.62 18.12 0.75
N ASN A 76 21.29 18.25 0.63
CA ASN A 76 20.34 17.73 1.61
C ASN A 76 20.54 16.22 1.88
N PHE A 77 20.88 15.43 0.85
CA PHE A 77 21.14 14.00 1.03
C PHE A 77 22.43 13.73 1.77
N VAL A 78 23.48 14.52 1.54
CA VAL A 78 24.78 14.37 2.21
C VAL A 78 24.68 14.88 3.66
N GLU A 79 24.04 16.01 3.88
CA GLU A 79 23.87 16.63 5.20
C GLU A 79 23.16 15.73 6.20
N VAL A 80 22.23 14.87 5.74
CA VAL A 80 21.54 13.91 6.61
C VAL A 80 22.51 12.89 7.23
N TRP A 81 23.61 12.57 6.54
CA TRP A 81 24.63 11.64 7.01
C TRP A 81 25.82 12.31 7.69
N THR A 82 26.07 13.59 7.40
CA THR A 82 27.25 14.32 7.91
C THR A 82 26.96 15.25 9.08
N ARG A 83 25.72 15.74 9.24
CA ARG A 83 25.34 16.46 10.46
C ARG A 83 25.17 15.46 11.62
N ASP A 84 25.28 15.93 12.86
CA ASP A 84 25.14 15.16 14.11
C ASP A 84 23.72 14.61 14.36
N VAL A 85 23.07 14.10 13.32
CA VAL A 85 21.83 13.36 13.40
C VAL A 85 22.19 11.87 13.37
N PRO A 86 21.87 11.08 14.41
CA PRO A 86 22.25 9.67 14.48
C PRO A 86 21.38 8.79 13.57
N MET A 87 21.39 9.08 12.26
CA MET A 87 20.55 8.43 11.25
C MET A 87 20.84 6.94 11.14
N VAL A 88 22.12 6.55 11.11
CA VAL A 88 22.52 5.13 11.06
C VAL A 88 21.96 4.37 12.26
N SER A 89 22.11 4.93 13.47
CA SER A 89 21.56 4.33 14.69
C SER A 89 20.03 4.29 14.67
N ALA A 90 19.36 5.32 14.16
CA ALA A 90 17.90 5.35 14.04
C ALA A 90 17.37 4.28 13.08
N TYR A 91 18.01 4.10 11.91
CA TYR A 91 17.68 3.04 10.96
C TYR A 91 17.91 1.66 11.56
N PHE A 92 19.05 1.46 12.22
CA PHE A 92 19.37 0.17 12.83
C PHE A 92 18.41 -0.17 13.97
N ASN A 93 18.12 0.78 14.86
CA ASN A 93 17.16 0.61 15.94
C ASN A 93 15.78 0.27 15.41
N SER A 94 15.30 1.00 14.40
CA SER A 94 13.98 0.75 13.80
C SER A 94 13.92 -0.63 13.14
N SER A 95 14.96 -1.02 12.40
CA SER A 95 15.04 -2.32 11.73
C SER A 95 15.10 -3.47 12.74
N LYS A 96 15.91 -3.32 13.79
CA LYS A 96 16.06 -4.31 14.87
C LYS A 96 14.75 -4.52 15.61
N ILE A 97 14.13 -3.44 16.08
CA ILE A 97 12.86 -3.51 16.83
C ILE A 97 11.75 -4.06 15.94
N THR A 98 11.60 -3.57 14.71
CA THR A 98 10.55 -4.04 13.80
C THR A 98 10.70 -5.52 13.48
N SER A 99 11.92 -6.00 13.22
CA SER A 99 12.17 -7.41 12.94
C SER A 99 11.84 -8.30 14.14
N LEU A 100 12.29 -7.90 15.33
CA LEU A 100 12.06 -8.65 16.56
C LEU A 100 10.58 -8.72 16.92
N VAL A 101 9.87 -7.58 16.82
CA VAL A 101 8.43 -7.51 17.05
C VAL A 101 7.66 -8.32 16.02
N THR A 102 8.04 -8.26 14.74
CA THR A 102 7.37 -9.01 13.68
C THR A 102 7.49 -10.51 13.90
N ILE A 103 8.69 -11.00 14.22
CA ILE A 103 8.93 -12.43 14.50
C ILE A 103 8.16 -12.87 15.74
N GLY A 104 8.24 -12.11 16.83
CA GLY A 104 7.51 -12.40 18.06
C GLY A 104 6.00 -12.43 17.83
N THR A 105 5.47 -11.43 17.14
CA THR A 105 4.04 -11.35 16.79
C THR A 105 3.62 -12.52 15.92
N LEU A 106 4.41 -12.88 14.90
CA LEU A 106 4.08 -14.00 14.01
C LEU A 106 3.99 -15.33 14.77
N ILE A 107 4.95 -15.60 15.66
CA ILE A 107 4.97 -16.82 16.48
C ILE A 107 3.77 -16.81 17.44
N SER A 108 3.56 -15.72 18.18
CA SER A 108 2.46 -15.63 19.15
C SER A 108 1.08 -15.70 18.48
N CYS A 109 0.87 -14.95 17.40
CA CYS A 109 -0.41 -14.92 16.69
C CYS A 109 -0.71 -16.24 15.99
N SER A 110 0.29 -16.90 15.38
CA SER A 110 0.07 -18.20 14.73
C SER A 110 -0.32 -19.28 15.74
N LEU A 111 0.33 -19.31 16.91
CA LEU A 111 -0.01 -20.27 17.96
C LEU A 111 -1.40 -20.01 18.55
N ALA A 112 -1.74 -18.74 18.81
CA ALA A 112 -3.07 -18.36 19.28
C ALA A 112 -4.15 -18.71 18.24
N ALA A 113 -3.93 -18.37 16.97
CA ALA A 113 -4.85 -18.71 15.89
C ALA A 113 -5.05 -20.22 15.75
N TYR A 114 -3.99 -21.02 15.88
CA TYR A 114 -4.09 -22.48 15.87
C TYR A 114 -4.94 -23.01 17.02
N ALA A 115 -4.75 -22.48 18.24
CA ALA A 115 -5.55 -22.87 19.39
C ALA A 115 -7.04 -22.55 19.18
N PHE A 116 -7.39 -21.35 18.71
CA PHE A 116 -8.79 -20.98 18.43
C PHE A 116 -9.40 -21.76 17.25
N ALA A 117 -8.61 -22.12 16.23
CA ALA A 117 -9.12 -22.78 15.03
C ALA A 117 -9.23 -24.30 15.14
N LYS A 118 -8.32 -24.96 15.88
CA LYS A 118 -8.23 -26.43 15.92
C LYS A 118 -8.57 -27.03 17.28
N ILE A 119 -8.39 -26.31 18.39
CA ILE A 119 -8.63 -26.84 19.72
C ILE A 119 -10.00 -26.37 20.21
N ARG A 120 -10.88 -27.33 20.55
CA ARG A 120 -12.17 -27.03 21.18
C ARG A 120 -11.97 -26.97 22.69
N PHE A 121 -12.03 -25.76 23.26
CA PHE A 121 -11.93 -25.54 24.70
C PHE A 121 -13.10 -24.69 25.21
N PRO A 122 -13.54 -24.89 26.47
CA PRO A 122 -14.64 -24.12 27.04
C PRO A 122 -14.26 -22.63 27.19
N GLY A 123 -15.16 -21.72 26.82
CA GLY A 123 -14.95 -20.27 26.92
C GLY A 123 -14.24 -19.61 25.71
N SER A 124 -13.97 -20.36 24.63
CA SER A 124 -13.31 -19.83 23.42
C SER A 124 -14.02 -18.63 22.80
N GLY A 125 -15.35 -18.62 22.75
CA GLY A 125 -16.13 -17.50 22.23
C GLY A 125 -15.98 -16.21 23.04
N PHE A 126 -15.91 -16.33 24.38
CA PHE A 126 -15.70 -15.17 25.26
C PHE A 126 -14.30 -14.58 25.12
N LEU A 127 -13.27 -15.43 25.07
CA LEU A 127 -11.89 -14.97 24.85
C LEU A 127 -11.71 -14.33 23.48
N PHE A 128 -12.34 -14.89 22.44
CA PHE A 128 -12.32 -14.31 21.11
C PHE A 128 -13.03 -12.94 21.06
N GLY A 129 -14.20 -12.82 21.71
CA GLY A 129 -14.91 -11.54 21.85
C GLY A 129 -14.07 -10.48 22.58
N THR A 130 -13.41 -10.86 23.67
CA THR A 130 -12.50 -9.97 24.42
C THR A 130 -11.30 -9.54 23.56
N LEU A 131 -10.71 -10.45 22.78
CA LEU A 131 -9.63 -10.13 21.84
C LEU A 131 -10.05 -9.10 20.79
N LEU A 132 -11.26 -9.25 20.21
CA LEU A 132 -11.78 -8.28 19.26
C LEU A 132 -12.03 -6.93 19.95
N ALA A 133 -12.61 -6.93 21.15
CA ALA A 133 -12.86 -5.72 21.92
C ALA A 133 -11.57 -4.93 22.20
N THR A 134 -10.47 -5.60 22.52
CA THR A 134 -9.17 -4.93 22.74
C THR A 134 -8.55 -4.39 21.45
N MET A 135 -8.75 -5.06 20.30
CA MET A 135 -8.31 -4.54 18.99
C MET A 135 -9.09 -3.31 18.52
N MET A 136 -10.31 -3.11 19.03
CA MET A 136 -11.11 -1.91 18.74
C MET A 136 -10.68 -0.69 19.57
N ILE A 137 -9.85 -0.87 20.59
CA ILE A 137 -9.32 0.25 21.39
C ILE A 137 -8.34 1.05 20.52
N PRO A 138 -8.61 2.34 20.26
CA PRO A 138 -7.76 3.14 19.40
C PRO A 138 -6.38 3.34 20.05
N GLY A 139 -5.30 3.05 19.34
CA GLY A 139 -3.94 3.13 19.90
C GLY A 139 -3.51 4.51 20.42
N GLN A 140 -4.27 5.58 20.14
CA GLN A 140 -4.00 6.90 20.71
C GLN A 140 -4.37 6.99 22.19
N VAL A 141 -5.41 6.28 22.65
CA VAL A 141 -5.81 6.33 24.07
C VAL A 141 -4.84 5.58 24.97
N THR A 142 -4.07 4.63 24.42
CA THR A 142 -3.09 3.85 25.17
C THR A 142 -1.71 4.51 25.26
N ARG A 143 -1.40 5.49 24.39
CA ARG A 143 -0.12 6.21 24.42
C ARG A 143 -0.06 7.32 25.47
N VAL A 144 -1.19 7.96 25.78
CA VAL A 144 -1.25 9.06 26.76
C VAL A 144 -0.78 8.62 28.15
N PRO A 145 -1.23 7.48 28.72
CA PRO A 145 -0.76 7.03 30.03
C PRO A 145 0.74 6.68 30.07
N VAL A 146 1.29 6.15 28.97
CA VAL A 146 2.71 5.76 28.86
C VAL A 146 3.65 6.97 28.89
N TYR A 147 3.16 8.18 28.60
CA TYR A 147 3.98 9.39 28.56
C TYR A 147 4.00 10.17 29.88
N ILE A 148 3.04 9.91 30.77
CA ILE A 148 2.89 10.62 32.05
C ILE A 148 3.61 9.88 33.20
N LEU A 149 3.87 8.58 33.03
CA LEU A 149 4.72 7.75 33.90
C LEU A 149 6.19 7.83 33.47
#